data_AF-A0A1H2EG30-F1
#
_entry.id   AF-A0A1H2EG30-F1
#
_cell.length_a   1.000
_cell.length_b   1.000
_cell.length_c   1.000
_cell.angle_alpha   90.00
_cell.angle_beta   90.00
_cell.angle_gamma   90.00
#
_symmetry.space_group_name_H-M   'P 1'
#
loop_
_entity.id
_entity.type
_entity.pdbx_description
1 polymer ?
#
loop_
_entity_poly.entity_id
_entity_poly.type
_entity_poly.pdbx_seq_one_letter_code
_entity_poly.pdbx_strand_id
1 'polypeptide(L)'
;MKIKIQFLLLFLITYSIQSQEKAVPVFKDGEAQIVEAFKNPKDWLRHDLWVETSFDTDGDGRLDRMHVDVSRPAQTESEGLKLPIVYISSPYFAGVAPDTEGAFWNVKHELGEKVADIVHPEVTRRGKRPIISNSHIKTWVPRGYIVVHSSSPGTGLSDGAPTVGGDNESLAPKAVIDWLNGRAKGFISREGSEEVKAFWSTGKVGMTGTSYNGTIPLAAATTGVEGLEAIIPIAPNTSYYHYYRSNGLVRSPGGYLGEDIDVLYDFIHSGKEENRARNNKVVRDTEMANGMDRASGDYNDFWAGRDYLNQMKPMKAALLMSHGFNDWNVMPEHSYRIYKKASEMGLQTQIFYHQNGHGGPPPMKMMNRWFTRYLHGVENNVENDAKAWIVRENDKKNEPTSYKNYPNPEAEAVTFYLNGGAPKVGGLSLNKSSSKAKETLVDNYSFSAETLAQAGYTNHRLLYVTPILKENIHISGLSSITIKAASSKAAVNLSVYLVSLPWNKDRIVKITDNIITRGWADLQNHKSLTESKPLKPGKFYKMTFDFQPDDQIIKKGQQIGLMIFSSDNNYTLLPEPGTELTVDLKGTTITIPIVGGKDAFKKAID
;
A
#
# COMPACT_ATOMS: atom_id res chain seq x y z
N MET A 1 -65.37 -80.34 -7.02
CA MET A 1 -63.91 -80.31 -7.20
C MET A 1 -63.53 -78.89 -7.61
N LYS A 2 -62.82 -78.14 -6.76
CA LYS A 2 -62.50 -76.70 -6.94
C LYS A 2 -61.14 -76.55 -7.62
N ILE A 3 -61.04 -75.75 -8.68
CA ILE A 3 -59.78 -75.34 -9.31
C ILE A 3 -59.42 -73.96 -8.73
N LYS A 4 -58.24 -73.86 -8.09
CA LYS A 4 -57.68 -72.61 -7.55
C LYS A 4 -56.79 -71.96 -8.61
N ILE A 5 -57.08 -70.71 -8.93
CA ILE A 5 -56.21 -69.81 -9.71
C ILE A 5 -55.31 -69.07 -8.71
N GLN A 6 -54.01 -69.13 -8.91
CA GLN A 6 -53.00 -68.51 -8.06
C GLN A 6 -52.49 -67.24 -8.75
N PHE A 7 -52.79 -66.08 -8.18
CA PHE A 7 -52.27 -64.79 -8.65
C PHE A 7 -50.83 -64.60 -8.13
N LEU A 8 -49.89 -64.39 -9.05
CA LEU A 8 -48.51 -64.00 -8.77
C LEU A 8 -48.43 -62.46 -8.77
N LEU A 9 -48.21 -61.84 -7.61
CA LEU A 9 -47.98 -60.40 -7.50
C LEU A 9 -46.51 -60.09 -7.84
N LEU A 10 -46.27 -59.33 -8.91
CA LEU A 10 -44.96 -58.79 -9.26
C LEU A 10 -44.76 -57.45 -8.52
N PHE A 11 -43.82 -57.37 -7.59
CA PHE A 11 -43.39 -56.10 -7.00
C PHE A 11 -42.39 -55.41 -7.94
N LEU A 12 -42.83 -54.36 -8.62
CA LEU A 12 -41.97 -53.42 -9.35
C LEU A 12 -41.33 -52.46 -8.35
N ILE A 13 -40.03 -52.63 -8.07
CA ILE A 13 -39.23 -51.65 -7.36
C ILE A 13 -38.82 -50.57 -8.37
N THR A 14 -39.48 -49.43 -8.34
CA THR A 14 -39.05 -48.23 -9.08
C THR A 14 -37.89 -47.57 -8.34
N TYR A 15 -36.67 -47.71 -8.87
CA TYR A 15 -35.55 -46.87 -8.46
C TYR A 15 -35.76 -45.47 -9.05
N SER A 16 -36.16 -44.52 -8.20
CA SER A 16 -36.10 -43.10 -8.54
C SER A 16 -34.63 -42.67 -8.50
N ILE A 17 -33.99 -42.59 -9.67
CA ILE A 17 -32.72 -41.87 -9.82
C ILE A 17 -33.06 -40.39 -9.67
N GLN A 18 -32.91 -39.86 -8.46
CA GLN A 18 -32.85 -38.41 -8.26
C GLN A 18 -31.54 -37.95 -8.91
N SER A 19 -31.62 -37.38 -10.10
CA SER A 19 -30.53 -36.58 -10.66
C SER A 19 -30.29 -35.43 -9.69
N GLN A 20 -29.29 -35.55 -8.82
CA GLN A 20 -28.86 -34.46 -7.95
C GLN A 20 -28.39 -33.33 -8.89
N GLU A 21 -29.08 -32.18 -8.86
CA GLU A 21 -28.66 -31.03 -9.66
C GLU A 21 -27.21 -30.67 -9.30
N LYS A 22 -26.35 -30.56 -10.33
CA LYS A 22 -24.94 -30.21 -10.13
C LYS A 22 -24.83 -28.86 -9.42
N ALA A 23 -23.98 -28.80 -8.40
CA ALA A 23 -23.78 -27.55 -7.67
C ALA A 23 -22.98 -26.57 -8.52
N VAL A 24 -23.53 -25.38 -8.75
CA VAL A 24 -22.89 -24.31 -9.52
C VAL A 24 -22.91 -22.99 -8.76
N PRO A 25 -21.98 -22.05 -9.05
CA PRO A 25 -22.07 -20.68 -8.54
C PRO A 25 -23.40 -20.03 -8.89
N VAL A 26 -23.97 -19.28 -7.93
CA VAL A 26 -25.23 -18.54 -8.10
C VAL A 26 -24.94 -17.06 -7.99
N PHE A 27 -25.58 -16.26 -8.85
CA PHE A 27 -25.39 -14.82 -8.90
C PHE A 27 -26.71 -14.08 -8.67
N LYS A 28 -26.67 -13.01 -7.90
CA LYS A 28 -27.80 -12.12 -7.65
C LYS A 28 -27.29 -10.70 -7.52
N ASP A 29 -27.98 -9.75 -8.14
CA ASP A 29 -27.64 -8.31 -8.10
C ASP A 29 -26.17 -8.02 -8.51
N GLY A 30 -25.64 -8.83 -9.42
CA GLY A 30 -24.25 -8.73 -9.90
C GLY A 30 -23.18 -9.32 -8.97
N GLU A 31 -23.57 -9.98 -7.89
CA GLU A 31 -22.70 -10.56 -6.87
C GLU A 31 -22.78 -12.09 -6.84
N ALA A 32 -21.65 -12.76 -6.64
CA ALA A 32 -21.60 -14.17 -6.29
C ALA A 32 -22.19 -14.42 -4.90
N GLN A 33 -23.14 -15.35 -4.83
CA GLN A 33 -23.91 -15.69 -3.64
C GLN A 33 -23.32 -16.90 -2.93
N ILE A 34 -23.60 -17.02 -1.64
CA ILE A 34 -23.27 -18.24 -0.90
C ILE A 34 -24.13 -19.38 -1.45
N VAL A 35 -23.48 -20.45 -1.90
CA VAL A 35 -24.12 -21.67 -2.38
C VAL A 35 -24.13 -22.70 -1.25
N GLU A 36 -25.30 -23.27 -0.96
CA GLU A 36 -25.50 -24.23 0.14
C GLU A 36 -24.50 -25.40 0.07
N ALA A 37 -24.30 -25.95 -1.12
CA ALA A 37 -23.40 -27.07 -1.38
C ALA A 37 -21.91 -26.74 -1.16
N PHE A 38 -21.53 -25.45 -1.15
CA PHE A 38 -20.14 -25.01 -0.96
C PHE A 38 -19.88 -24.49 0.46
N LYS A 39 -20.90 -24.31 1.29
CA LYS A 39 -20.76 -23.52 2.53
C LYS A 39 -20.08 -24.27 3.67
N ASN A 40 -20.17 -25.60 3.72
CA ASN A 40 -19.73 -26.39 4.86
C ASN A 40 -18.21 -26.61 4.83
N PRO A 41 -17.44 -26.08 5.80
CA PRO A 41 -15.99 -26.20 5.80
C PRO A 41 -15.45 -27.63 5.93
N LYS A 42 -16.26 -28.57 6.43
CA LYS A 42 -15.87 -29.98 6.56
C LYS A 42 -15.80 -30.69 5.22
N ASP A 43 -16.49 -30.16 4.20
CA ASP A 43 -16.55 -30.73 2.86
C ASP A 43 -15.52 -30.07 1.93
N TRP A 44 -14.73 -29.11 2.42
CA TRP A 44 -13.69 -28.46 1.61
C TRP A 44 -12.48 -29.36 1.49
N LEU A 45 -12.01 -29.51 0.26
CA LEU A 45 -10.74 -30.18 -0.03
C LEU A 45 -9.60 -29.20 0.24
N ARG A 46 -8.62 -29.66 1.01
CA ARG A 46 -7.45 -28.86 1.40
C ARG A 46 -6.17 -29.66 1.20
N HIS A 47 -5.26 -29.11 0.41
CA HIS A 47 -3.94 -29.68 0.18
C HIS A 47 -2.93 -28.57 -0.05
N ASP A 48 -1.65 -28.89 0.11
CA ASP A 48 -0.55 -28.03 -0.25
C ASP A 48 0.40 -28.71 -1.24
N LEU A 49 1.17 -27.91 -1.95
CA LEU A 49 2.08 -28.32 -3.01
C LEU A 49 3.19 -27.28 -3.20
N TRP A 50 4.09 -27.54 -4.15
CA TRP A 50 5.19 -26.67 -4.51
C TRP A 50 5.17 -26.33 -5.99
N VAL A 51 5.08 -25.06 -6.34
CA VAL A 51 5.10 -24.59 -7.74
C VAL A 51 6.49 -24.15 -8.12
N GLU A 52 7.06 -24.74 -9.16
CA GLU A 52 8.40 -24.42 -9.67
C GLU A 52 8.39 -23.10 -10.44
N THR A 53 9.36 -22.25 -10.11
CA THR A 53 9.55 -20.93 -10.70
C THR A 53 10.51 -21.00 -11.88
N SER A 54 10.95 -19.84 -12.39
CA SER A 54 11.93 -19.72 -13.47
C SER A 54 13.27 -19.15 -13.00
N PHE A 55 13.52 -19.11 -11.69
CA PHE A 55 14.71 -18.52 -11.09
C PHE A 55 15.22 -19.37 -9.92
N ASP A 56 16.47 -19.13 -9.53
CA ASP A 56 17.18 -19.77 -8.42
C ASP A 56 17.77 -18.65 -7.55
N THR A 57 17.05 -18.21 -6.52
CA THR A 57 17.45 -17.02 -5.74
C THR A 57 18.26 -17.37 -4.51
N ASP A 58 18.23 -18.63 -4.04
CA ASP A 58 19.13 -19.11 -2.99
C ASP A 58 20.42 -19.74 -3.55
N GLY A 59 20.53 -19.93 -4.86
CA GLY A 59 21.73 -20.32 -5.59
C GLY A 59 22.17 -21.75 -5.31
N ASP A 60 21.22 -22.65 -5.04
CA ASP A 60 21.48 -24.07 -4.78
C ASP A 60 21.60 -24.92 -6.07
N GLY A 61 21.40 -24.30 -7.23
CA GLY A 61 21.46 -24.93 -8.55
C GLY A 61 20.13 -25.55 -9.00
N ARG A 62 19.04 -25.36 -8.25
CA ARG A 62 17.68 -25.77 -8.60
C ARG A 62 16.78 -24.53 -8.68
N LEU A 63 15.75 -24.62 -9.51
CA LEU A 63 14.75 -23.54 -9.57
C LEU A 63 13.96 -23.51 -8.27
N ASP A 64 13.77 -22.31 -7.72
CA ASP A 64 13.01 -22.11 -6.49
C ASP A 64 11.59 -22.65 -6.68
N ARG A 65 11.03 -23.28 -5.63
CA ARG A 65 9.63 -23.68 -5.61
C ARG A 65 8.85 -22.97 -4.52
N MET A 66 7.71 -22.40 -4.90
CA MET A 66 6.82 -21.69 -3.99
C MET A 66 5.87 -22.67 -3.30
N HIS A 67 5.81 -22.64 -1.98
CA HIS A 67 4.85 -23.39 -1.19
C HIS A 67 3.46 -22.77 -1.31
N VAL A 68 2.51 -23.57 -1.79
CA VAL A 68 1.14 -23.16 -2.12
C VAL A 68 0.15 -24.04 -1.37
N ASP A 69 -0.87 -23.44 -0.75
CA ASP A 69 -2.07 -24.16 -0.30
C ASP A 69 -3.27 -23.88 -1.20
N VAL A 70 -4.18 -24.85 -1.26
CA VAL A 70 -5.40 -24.79 -2.06
C VAL A 70 -6.56 -25.21 -1.16
N SER A 71 -7.62 -24.42 -1.17
CA SER A 71 -8.90 -24.75 -0.53
C SER A 71 -10.05 -24.58 -1.51
N ARG A 72 -10.75 -25.69 -1.80
CA ARG A 72 -11.80 -25.75 -2.84
C ARG A 72 -13.02 -26.59 -2.41
N PRO A 73 -14.22 -26.34 -2.96
CA PRO A 73 -15.39 -27.19 -2.73
C PRO A 73 -15.19 -28.62 -3.25
N ALA A 74 -15.77 -29.63 -2.59
CA ALA A 74 -15.64 -31.05 -2.96
C ALA A 74 -16.10 -31.36 -4.40
N GLN A 75 -17.05 -30.57 -4.92
CA GLN A 75 -17.65 -30.71 -6.24
C GLN A 75 -16.64 -30.51 -7.38
N THR A 76 -15.54 -29.83 -7.08
CA THR A 76 -14.40 -29.72 -8.02
C THR A 76 -13.72 -31.06 -8.28
N GLU A 77 -13.88 -32.04 -7.38
CA GLU A 77 -13.45 -33.43 -7.54
C GLU A 77 -14.60 -34.32 -8.01
N SER A 78 -15.76 -34.26 -7.33
CA SER A 78 -16.84 -35.23 -7.54
C SER A 78 -17.70 -34.97 -8.77
N GLU A 79 -17.78 -33.73 -9.24
CA GLU A 79 -18.70 -33.32 -10.32
C GLU A 79 -17.99 -32.74 -11.56
N GLY A 80 -16.66 -32.60 -11.49
CA GLY A 80 -15.85 -31.96 -12.51
C GLY A 80 -16.03 -30.44 -12.58
N LEU A 81 -16.50 -29.82 -11.49
CA LEU A 81 -16.71 -28.37 -11.41
C LEU A 81 -15.38 -27.63 -11.52
N LYS A 82 -15.30 -26.66 -12.44
CA LYS A 82 -14.17 -25.72 -12.52
C LYS A 82 -14.56 -24.36 -11.99
N LEU A 83 -13.71 -23.77 -11.16
CA LEU A 83 -13.98 -22.47 -10.53
C LEU A 83 -12.80 -21.49 -10.69
N PRO A 84 -13.07 -20.18 -10.70
CA PRO A 84 -12.02 -19.17 -10.64
C PRO A 84 -11.33 -19.11 -9.28
N ILE A 85 -10.19 -18.42 -9.25
CA ILE A 85 -9.30 -18.39 -8.10
C ILE A 85 -9.24 -17.00 -7.47
N VAL A 86 -9.35 -16.94 -6.15
CA VAL A 86 -8.90 -15.80 -5.35
C VAL A 86 -7.57 -16.18 -4.71
N TYR A 87 -6.50 -15.52 -5.12
CA TYR A 87 -5.12 -15.83 -4.75
C TYR A 87 -4.52 -14.75 -3.83
N ILE A 88 -3.92 -15.18 -2.72
CA ILE A 88 -3.24 -14.30 -1.76
C ILE A 88 -1.83 -14.83 -1.51
N SER A 89 -0.81 -14.04 -1.82
CA SER A 89 0.57 -14.33 -1.44
C SER A 89 0.98 -13.49 -0.23
N SER A 90 1.86 -14.02 0.62
CA SER A 90 2.37 -13.28 1.77
C SER A 90 3.76 -13.72 2.17
N PRO A 91 4.65 -12.77 2.55
CA PRO A 91 5.90 -13.09 3.21
C PRO A 91 5.70 -13.41 4.71
N TYR A 92 4.51 -13.17 5.27
CA TYR A 92 4.25 -13.25 6.71
C TYR A 92 3.66 -14.58 7.19
N PHE A 93 3.16 -15.43 6.28
CA PHE A 93 2.36 -16.60 6.67
C PHE A 93 3.09 -17.60 7.56
N ALA A 94 4.42 -17.64 7.45
CA ALA A 94 5.26 -18.52 8.23
C ALA A 94 5.86 -17.86 9.48
N GLY A 95 5.32 -16.72 9.91
CA GLY A 95 5.86 -15.96 11.03
C GLY A 95 6.89 -14.92 10.59
N VAL A 96 7.21 -14.03 11.53
CA VAL A 96 8.10 -12.88 11.36
C VAL A 96 9.10 -12.84 12.51
N ALA A 97 10.16 -12.06 12.37
CA ALA A 97 11.16 -11.88 13.41
C ALA A 97 10.52 -11.32 14.70
N PRO A 98 11.03 -11.67 15.88
CA PRO A 98 10.60 -11.06 17.13
C PRO A 98 11.08 -9.61 17.24
N ASP A 99 10.38 -8.80 18.01
CA ASP A 99 10.88 -7.48 18.43
C ASP A 99 12.21 -7.67 19.17
N THR A 100 13.27 -7.06 18.62
CA THR A 100 14.64 -7.23 19.09
C THR A 100 15.27 -5.87 19.30
N GLU A 101 15.85 -5.64 20.49
CA GLU A 101 16.55 -4.39 20.78
C GLU A 101 17.73 -4.18 19.83
N GLY A 102 17.85 -2.97 19.27
CA GLY A 102 18.89 -2.64 18.30
C GLY A 102 18.62 -3.11 16.87
N ALA A 103 17.46 -3.72 16.58
CA ALA A 103 17.12 -4.15 15.21
C ALA A 103 16.71 -3.00 14.26
N PHE A 104 16.55 -1.79 14.79
CA PHE A 104 16.22 -0.60 14.02
C PHE A 104 17.43 0.34 14.05
N TRP A 105 17.65 1.05 12.94
CA TRP A 105 18.75 1.99 12.83
C TRP A 105 18.60 3.12 13.85
N ASN A 106 19.68 3.49 14.54
CA ASN A 106 19.68 4.70 15.37
C ASN A 106 19.40 5.90 14.47
N VAL A 107 18.42 6.73 14.84
CA VAL A 107 18.09 7.96 14.11
C VAL A 107 18.67 9.21 14.75
N LYS A 108 19.21 9.12 15.97
CA LYS A 108 19.82 10.26 16.69
C LYS A 108 21.28 10.41 16.29
N HIS A 109 21.51 11.06 15.17
CA HIS A 109 22.83 11.34 14.60
C HIS A 109 22.72 12.46 13.55
N GLU A 110 23.86 13.02 13.14
CA GLU A 110 23.88 14.05 12.10
C GLU A 110 23.55 13.48 10.71
N LEU A 111 23.00 14.31 9.82
CA LEU A 111 22.70 13.92 8.45
C LEU A 111 23.98 13.55 7.70
N GLY A 112 23.98 12.41 7.00
CA GLY A 112 25.16 11.86 6.34
C GLY A 112 26.19 11.19 7.27
N GLU A 113 25.95 11.16 8.58
CA GLU A 113 26.82 10.46 9.52
C GLU A 113 26.68 8.94 9.36
N LYS A 114 27.82 8.24 9.40
CA LYS A 114 27.83 6.78 9.49
C LYS A 114 27.60 6.37 10.94
N VAL A 115 26.57 5.56 11.17
CA VAL A 115 26.26 5.00 12.48
C VAL A 115 26.70 3.54 12.60
N ALA A 116 26.64 3.00 13.81
CA ALA A 116 26.86 1.59 14.08
C ALA A 116 25.80 0.72 13.39
N ASP A 117 26.18 -0.51 13.06
CA ASP A 117 25.28 -1.49 12.45
C ASP A 117 24.18 -1.93 13.44
N ILE A 118 23.08 -2.43 12.87
CA ILE A 118 21.91 -2.93 13.61
C ILE A 118 22.08 -4.41 14.00
N VAL A 119 21.23 -4.87 14.92
CA VAL A 119 21.07 -6.28 15.25
C VAL A 119 20.16 -6.93 14.21
N HIS A 120 20.58 -8.07 13.66
CA HIS A 120 19.80 -8.82 12.68
C HIS A 120 19.10 -10.02 13.33
N PRO A 121 17.79 -9.93 13.65
CA PRO A 121 17.07 -11.02 14.30
C PRO A 121 16.73 -12.14 13.32
N GLU A 122 16.75 -13.38 13.80
CA GLU A 122 16.37 -14.56 13.02
C GLU A 122 14.89 -14.91 13.21
N VAL A 123 14.22 -15.31 12.13
CA VAL A 123 12.82 -15.74 12.18
C VAL A 123 12.70 -17.21 12.57
N THR A 124 11.84 -17.52 13.55
CA THR A 124 11.40 -18.90 13.80
C THR A 124 10.19 -19.23 12.94
N ARG A 125 10.34 -20.16 11.99
CA ARG A 125 9.26 -20.57 11.08
C ARG A 125 8.07 -21.17 11.84
N ARG A 126 6.87 -20.73 11.53
CA ARG A 126 5.57 -21.17 12.07
C ARG A 126 4.67 -21.73 10.96
N GLY A 127 3.55 -22.35 11.36
CA GLY A 127 2.53 -22.86 10.45
C GLY A 127 2.48 -24.39 10.34
N LYS A 128 1.30 -24.92 10.05
CA LYS A 128 0.99 -26.36 9.98
C LYS A 128 0.47 -26.72 8.59
N ARG A 129 1.05 -27.74 7.97
CA ARG A 129 0.54 -28.29 6.70
C ARG A 129 -0.82 -29.01 6.91
N PRO A 130 -1.69 -29.06 5.90
CA PRO A 130 -1.54 -28.47 4.56
C PRO A 130 -2.07 -27.02 4.48
N ILE A 131 -2.11 -26.28 5.59
CA ILE A 131 -2.83 -25.00 5.69
C ILE A 131 -1.84 -23.86 5.92
N ILE A 132 -1.74 -22.97 4.95
CA ILE A 132 -1.00 -21.71 5.07
C ILE A 132 -1.87 -20.67 5.79
N SER A 133 -3.13 -20.47 5.36
CA SER A 133 -4.03 -19.49 5.98
C SER A 133 -5.50 -19.92 5.95
N ASN A 134 -6.32 -19.29 6.80
CA ASN A 134 -7.79 -19.40 6.78
C ASN A 134 -8.49 -18.08 6.49
N SER A 135 -7.73 -16.99 6.31
CA SER A 135 -8.22 -15.61 6.30
C SER A 135 -9.31 -15.35 5.26
N HIS A 136 -9.16 -15.88 4.04
CA HIS A 136 -10.04 -15.58 2.90
C HIS A 136 -10.99 -16.72 2.52
N ILE A 137 -10.78 -17.92 3.08
CA ILE A 137 -11.49 -19.14 2.68
C ILE A 137 -12.98 -19.04 2.95
N LYS A 138 -13.37 -18.63 4.16
CA LYS A 138 -14.79 -18.50 4.55
C LYS A 138 -15.55 -17.44 3.75
N THR A 139 -14.84 -16.48 3.18
CA THR A 139 -15.43 -15.44 2.34
C THR A 139 -15.71 -15.98 0.94
N TRP A 140 -14.72 -16.61 0.31
CA TRP A 140 -14.75 -16.86 -1.12
C TRP A 140 -15.13 -18.29 -1.51
N VAL A 141 -14.76 -19.31 -0.71
CA VAL A 141 -15.13 -20.71 -1.03
C VAL A 141 -16.64 -20.92 -1.08
N PRO A 142 -17.44 -20.47 -0.09
CA PRO A 142 -18.89 -20.58 -0.16
C PRO A 142 -19.52 -19.85 -1.36
N ARG A 143 -18.82 -18.87 -1.95
CA ARG A 143 -19.29 -18.07 -3.08
C ARG A 143 -18.90 -18.64 -4.45
N GLY A 144 -18.34 -19.84 -4.48
CA GLY A 144 -17.95 -20.50 -5.74
C GLY A 144 -16.59 -20.06 -6.27
N TYR A 145 -15.65 -19.71 -5.38
CA TYR A 145 -14.25 -19.49 -5.73
C TYR A 145 -13.36 -20.54 -5.09
N ILE A 146 -12.21 -20.79 -5.69
CA ILE A 146 -11.13 -21.54 -5.06
C ILE A 146 -10.17 -20.53 -4.44
N VAL A 147 -9.75 -20.79 -3.20
CA VAL A 147 -8.79 -19.91 -2.51
C VAL A 147 -7.43 -20.56 -2.53
N VAL A 148 -6.45 -19.82 -3.01
CA VAL A 148 -5.05 -20.22 -3.07
C VAL A 148 -4.25 -19.27 -2.19
N HIS A 149 -3.36 -19.81 -1.36
CA HIS A 149 -2.34 -19.00 -0.70
C HIS A 149 -0.94 -19.47 -1.07
N SER A 150 0.03 -18.56 -1.06
CA SER A 150 1.44 -18.94 -1.15
C SER A 150 2.30 -18.18 -0.17
N SER A 151 3.40 -18.80 0.25
CA SER A 151 4.50 -18.09 0.91
C SER A 151 5.39 -17.46 -0.16
N SER A 152 5.81 -16.21 0.04
CA SER A 152 6.76 -15.51 -0.86
C SER A 152 8.14 -16.22 -0.92
N PRO A 153 9.00 -15.92 -1.91
CA PRO A 153 10.37 -16.44 -1.98
C PRO A 153 11.14 -16.27 -0.67
N GLY A 154 11.88 -17.31 -0.27
CA GLY A 154 12.66 -17.34 0.96
C GLY A 154 11.84 -17.21 2.25
N THR A 155 10.54 -17.48 2.20
CA THR A 155 9.65 -17.50 3.37
C THR A 155 8.97 -18.85 3.53
N GLY A 156 8.76 -19.26 4.79
CA GLY A 156 8.06 -20.50 5.09
C GLY A 156 8.71 -21.75 4.48
N LEU A 157 7.93 -22.50 3.71
CA LEU A 157 8.41 -23.69 3.00
C LEU A 157 8.68 -23.42 1.52
N SER A 158 8.61 -22.16 1.07
CA SER A 158 9.11 -21.76 -0.25
C SER A 158 10.65 -21.76 -0.25
N ASP A 159 11.23 -22.09 -1.40
CA ASP A 159 12.67 -21.92 -1.66
C ASP A 159 13.02 -20.45 -1.93
N GLY A 160 14.31 -20.17 -2.09
CA GLY A 160 14.82 -18.87 -2.49
C GLY A 160 15.18 -17.94 -1.33
N ALA A 161 15.24 -16.64 -1.66
CA ALA A 161 15.55 -15.55 -0.74
C ALA A 161 14.50 -14.42 -0.83
N PRO A 162 14.12 -13.78 0.29
CA PRO A 162 13.40 -12.52 0.21
C PRO A 162 14.30 -11.44 -0.41
N THR A 163 13.73 -10.51 -1.18
CA THR A 163 14.51 -9.42 -1.81
C THR A 163 13.93 -8.04 -1.55
N VAL A 164 12.70 -8.00 -1.01
CA VAL A 164 11.97 -6.79 -0.65
C VAL A 164 11.77 -5.90 -1.86
N GLY A 165 10.82 -6.29 -2.72
CA GLY A 165 10.49 -5.60 -3.96
C GLY A 165 11.36 -5.91 -5.17
N GLY A 166 12.29 -6.86 -5.07
CA GLY A 166 13.05 -7.34 -6.22
C GLY A 166 12.21 -8.19 -7.18
N ASP A 167 12.78 -8.51 -8.35
CA ASP A 167 12.08 -9.16 -9.46
C ASP A 167 11.44 -10.51 -9.07
N ASN A 168 12.09 -11.29 -8.19
CA ASN A 168 11.59 -12.59 -7.78
C ASN A 168 10.23 -12.50 -7.06
N GLU A 169 9.89 -11.37 -6.43
CA GLU A 169 8.60 -11.17 -5.77
C GLU A 169 7.45 -10.91 -6.74
N SER A 170 7.76 -10.47 -7.96
CA SER A 170 6.81 -10.39 -9.07
C SER A 170 6.70 -11.73 -9.81
N LEU A 171 7.84 -12.42 -9.98
CA LEU A 171 7.91 -13.67 -10.74
C LEU A 171 7.37 -14.89 -9.97
N ALA A 172 7.48 -14.92 -8.64
CA ALA A 172 6.94 -15.98 -7.80
C ALA A 172 5.41 -16.14 -7.92
N PRO A 173 4.59 -15.09 -7.69
CA PRO A 173 3.15 -15.21 -7.88
C PRO A 173 2.77 -15.45 -9.34
N LYS A 174 3.56 -14.93 -10.30
CA LYS A 174 3.40 -15.26 -11.72
C LYS A 174 3.54 -16.76 -11.97
N ALA A 175 4.53 -17.44 -11.39
CA ALA A 175 4.70 -18.89 -11.54
C ALA A 175 3.49 -19.68 -10.99
N VAL A 176 2.94 -19.25 -9.85
CA VAL A 176 1.71 -19.84 -9.29
C VAL A 176 0.52 -19.64 -10.24
N ILE A 177 0.36 -18.44 -10.82
CA ILE A 177 -0.68 -18.17 -11.82
C ILE A 177 -0.50 -19.01 -13.08
N ASP A 178 0.74 -19.16 -13.56
CA ASP A 178 1.07 -20.02 -14.69
C ASP A 178 0.74 -21.49 -14.39
N TRP A 179 1.04 -22.01 -13.20
CA TRP A 179 0.64 -23.36 -12.79
C TRP A 179 -0.88 -23.53 -12.75
N LEU A 180 -1.61 -22.56 -12.18
CA LEU A 180 -3.08 -22.53 -12.19
C LEU A 180 -3.68 -22.54 -13.60
N ASN A 181 -2.89 -22.17 -14.60
CA ASN A 181 -3.23 -22.16 -16.02
C ASN A 181 -2.54 -23.27 -16.84
N GLY A 182 -1.84 -24.20 -16.19
CA GLY A 182 -1.16 -25.32 -16.85
C GLY A 182 0.11 -24.95 -17.64
N ARG A 183 0.72 -23.78 -17.36
CA ARG A 183 1.94 -23.27 -17.99
C ARG A 183 3.20 -23.39 -17.11
N ALA A 184 3.06 -23.83 -15.87
CA ALA A 184 4.17 -24.15 -14.97
C ALA A 184 3.93 -25.48 -14.24
N LYS A 185 4.99 -26.08 -13.70
CA LYS A 185 4.93 -27.35 -12.97
C LYS A 185 4.64 -27.13 -11.49
N GLY A 186 3.81 -28.01 -10.92
CA GLY A 186 3.58 -28.10 -9.48
C GLY A 186 3.88 -29.50 -9.00
N PHE A 187 4.34 -29.67 -7.76
CA PHE A 187 4.83 -30.93 -7.21
C PHE A 187 4.22 -31.22 -5.84
N ILE A 188 3.98 -32.50 -5.52
CA ILE A 188 3.43 -32.93 -4.22
C ILE A 188 4.39 -32.65 -3.06
N SER A 189 5.70 -32.61 -3.34
CA SER A 189 6.73 -32.35 -2.35
C SER A 189 7.76 -31.34 -2.86
N ARG A 190 8.41 -30.67 -1.91
CA ARG A 190 9.42 -29.64 -2.16
C ARG A 190 10.52 -30.13 -3.12
N GLU A 191 11.07 -31.32 -2.89
CA GLU A 191 12.22 -31.84 -3.67
C GLU A 191 11.88 -33.05 -4.57
N GLY A 192 10.61 -33.48 -4.62
CA GLY A 192 10.19 -34.62 -5.42
C GLY A 192 9.90 -34.29 -6.88
N SER A 193 9.58 -35.32 -7.66
CA SER A 193 9.26 -35.24 -9.09
C SER A 193 7.80 -35.52 -9.45
N GLU A 194 6.96 -35.90 -8.48
CA GLU A 194 5.54 -36.19 -8.72
C GLU A 194 4.75 -34.89 -8.93
N GLU A 195 4.22 -34.72 -10.15
CA GLU A 195 3.52 -33.50 -10.56
C GLU A 195 2.04 -33.47 -10.14
N VAL A 196 1.57 -32.28 -9.78
CA VAL A 196 0.15 -31.96 -9.52
C VAL A 196 -0.34 -30.95 -10.55
N LYS A 197 -1.53 -31.19 -11.11
CA LYS A 197 -2.18 -30.28 -12.08
C LYS A 197 -3.42 -29.62 -11.47
N ALA A 198 -3.62 -28.33 -11.76
CA ALA A 198 -4.80 -27.58 -11.34
C ALA A 198 -6.03 -27.84 -12.25
N PHE A 199 -6.44 -29.10 -12.43
CA PHE A 199 -7.53 -29.46 -13.36
C PHE A 199 -8.89 -28.82 -13.03
N TRP A 200 -9.09 -28.42 -11.77
CA TRP A 200 -10.26 -27.73 -11.23
C TRP A 200 -10.29 -26.22 -11.52
N SER A 201 -9.23 -25.67 -12.09
CA SER A 201 -9.09 -24.24 -12.36
C SER A 201 -9.80 -23.84 -13.66
N THR A 202 -10.45 -22.67 -13.68
CA THR A 202 -10.88 -22.02 -14.93
C THR A 202 -9.74 -21.25 -15.62
N GLY A 203 -8.59 -21.08 -14.94
CA GLY A 203 -7.48 -20.23 -15.37
C GLY A 203 -7.62 -18.76 -14.98
N LYS A 204 -8.83 -18.31 -14.58
CA LYS A 204 -9.08 -16.92 -14.17
C LYS A 204 -8.75 -16.71 -12.69
N VAL A 205 -7.77 -15.85 -12.44
CA VAL A 205 -7.23 -15.53 -11.12
C VAL A 205 -7.49 -14.07 -10.80
N GLY A 206 -7.97 -13.80 -9.59
CA GLY A 206 -7.90 -12.49 -8.98
C GLY A 206 -7.03 -12.52 -7.73
N MET A 207 -6.33 -11.41 -7.46
CA MET A 207 -5.46 -11.30 -6.29
C MET A 207 -5.89 -10.19 -5.34
N THR A 208 -5.73 -10.39 -4.04
CA THR A 208 -6.00 -9.37 -3.02
C THR A 208 -5.14 -9.59 -1.78
N GLY A 209 -5.00 -8.55 -0.97
CA GLY A 209 -4.33 -8.60 0.31
C GLY A 209 -4.07 -7.20 0.85
N THR A 210 -3.67 -7.14 2.11
CA THR A 210 -3.36 -5.88 2.81
C THR A 210 -1.86 -5.72 3.02
N SER A 211 -1.35 -4.49 2.94
CA SER A 211 0.07 -4.19 3.16
C SER A 211 0.94 -4.86 2.11
N TYR A 212 1.99 -5.57 2.51
CA TYR A 212 2.81 -6.38 1.62
C TYR A 212 1.99 -7.45 0.85
N ASN A 213 0.96 -8.03 1.48
CA ASN A 213 0.04 -8.93 0.76
C ASN A 213 -0.78 -8.17 -0.30
N GLY A 214 -0.91 -6.85 -0.18
CA GLY A 214 -1.47 -5.95 -1.18
C GLY A 214 -0.45 -5.51 -2.23
N THR A 215 0.83 -5.43 -1.88
CA THR A 215 1.95 -5.19 -2.80
C THR A 215 2.07 -6.30 -3.85
N ILE A 216 2.03 -7.56 -3.42
CA ILE A 216 2.26 -8.71 -4.30
C ILE A 216 1.23 -8.84 -5.45
N PRO A 217 -0.08 -8.56 -5.26
CA PRO A 217 -1.03 -8.44 -6.36
C PRO A 217 -0.60 -7.47 -7.45
N LEU A 218 -0.08 -6.29 -7.07
CA LEU A 218 0.44 -5.31 -8.03
C LEU A 218 1.71 -5.84 -8.71
N ALA A 219 2.65 -6.38 -7.93
CA ALA A 219 3.89 -6.98 -8.44
C ALA A 219 3.62 -8.08 -9.47
N ALA A 220 2.69 -8.99 -9.19
CA ALA A 220 2.26 -10.01 -10.15
C ALA A 220 1.65 -9.39 -11.41
N ALA A 221 0.85 -8.33 -11.26
CA ALA A 221 0.19 -7.66 -12.36
C ALA A 221 1.15 -6.90 -13.29
N THR A 222 2.26 -6.34 -12.78
CA THR A 222 3.28 -5.68 -13.62
C THR A 222 3.93 -6.65 -14.61
N THR A 223 3.93 -7.95 -14.31
CA THR A 223 4.44 -8.98 -15.25
C THR A 223 3.57 -9.18 -16.49
N GLY A 224 2.29 -8.75 -16.45
CA GLY A 224 1.33 -9.00 -17.53
C GLY A 224 0.94 -10.46 -17.70
N VAL A 225 1.15 -11.31 -16.68
CA VAL A 225 0.86 -12.75 -16.70
C VAL A 225 -0.59 -13.04 -17.14
N GLU A 226 -0.73 -13.98 -18.06
CA GLU A 226 -2.04 -14.40 -18.57
C GLU A 226 -2.85 -15.12 -17.49
N GLY A 227 -4.14 -14.83 -17.41
CA GLY A 227 -5.04 -15.40 -16.40
C GLY A 227 -5.14 -14.58 -15.11
N LEU A 228 -4.29 -13.57 -14.89
CA LEU A 228 -4.53 -12.58 -13.83
C LEU A 228 -5.46 -11.48 -14.34
N GLU A 229 -6.75 -11.60 -14.03
CA GLU A 229 -7.80 -10.78 -14.63
C GLU A 229 -8.08 -9.52 -13.80
N ALA A 230 -7.96 -9.60 -12.47
CA ALA A 230 -8.32 -8.52 -11.57
C ALA A 230 -7.53 -8.54 -10.26
N ILE A 231 -7.16 -7.36 -9.75
CA ILE A 231 -6.49 -7.21 -8.46
C ILE A 231 -7.22 -6.22 -7.56
N ILE A 232 -7.17 -6.50 -6.25
CA ILE A 232 -7.65 -5.61 -5.19
C ILE A 232 -6.52 -5.40 -4.16
N PRO A 233 -5.51 -4.58 -4.48
CA PRO A 233 -4.47 -4.18 -3.52
C PRO A 233 -5.06 -3.29 -2.42
N ILE A 234 -4.75 -3.60 -1.15
CA ILE A 234 -5.20 -2.81 0.00
C ILE A 234 -3.98 -2.29 0.74
N ALA A 235 -3.84 -0.97 0.85
CA ALA A 235 -2.68 -0.30 1.41
C ALA A 235 -1.32 -0.87 0.93
N PRO A 236 -1.09 -1.05 -0.39
CA PRO A 236 0.13 -1.66 -0.90
C PRO A 236 1.32 -0.72 -0.77
N ASN A 237 2.49 -1.23 -0.39
CA ASN A 237 3.75 -0.55 -0.64
C ASN A 237 4.12 -0.77 -2.12
N THR A 238 4.12 0.30 -2.90
CA THR A 238 4.32 0.26 -4.36
C THR A 238 5.70 0.72 -4.82
N SER A 239 6.51 1.24 -3.90
CA SER A 239 7.87 1.73 -4.17
C SER A 239 8.65 1.84 -2.87
N TYR A 240 9.65 0.99 -2.68
CA TYR A 240 10.35 0.96 -1.39
C TYR A 240 11.14 2.24 -1.11
N TYR A 241 11.48 3.02 -2.14
CA TYR A 241 11.96 4.40 -1.94
C TYR A 241 10.90 5.28 -1.28
N HIS A 242 9.67 5.31 -1.80
CA HIS A 242 8.60 6.09 -1.18
C HIS A 242 8.12 5.51 0.17
N TYR A 243 8.59 4.33 0.57
CA TYR A 243 8.31 3.77 1.89
C TYR A 243 9.39 4.10 2.94
N TYR A 244 10.65 4.31 2.54
CA TYR A 244 11.76 4.62 3.46
C TYR A 244 12.46 5.96 3.21
N ARG A 245 12.08 6.67 2.15
CA ARG A 245 12.63 7.96 1.73
C ARG A 245 11.51 8.93 1.34
N SER A 246 11.83 10.21 1.26
CA SER A 246 10.95 11.23 0.68
C SER A 246 11.79 12.38 0.15
N ASN A 247 11.78 12.60 -1.17
CA ASN A 247 12.49 13.71 -1.82
C ASN A 247 13.97 13.84 -1.39
N GLY A 248 14.71 12.73 -1.35
CA GLY A 248 16.12 12.66 -0.97
C GLY A 248 16.37 12.47 0.53
N LEU A 249 15.33 12.53 1.36
CA LEU A 249 15.45 12.44 2.81
C LEU A 249 15.18 11.02 3.32
N VAL A 250 15.98 10.54 4.28
CA VAL A 250 15.69 9.32 5.06
C VAL A 250 14.47 9.53 5.95
N ARG A 251 13.38 8.83 5.64
CA ARG A 251 12.06 9.04 6.24
C ARG A 251 11.46 7.69 6.61
N SER A 252 11.34 7.43 7.91
CA SER A 252 10.82 6.17 8.45
C SER A 252 9.31 6.01 8.21
N PRO A 253 8.76 4.79 8.12
CA PRO A 253 7.32 4.59 8.20
C PRO A 253 6.80 5.02 9.58
N GLY A 254 5.57 5.54 9.64
CA GLY A 254 4.97 6.02 10.88
C GLY A 254 4.81 4.89 11.90
N GLY A 255 5.38 5.09 13.09
CA GLY A 255 5.41 4.09 14.16
C GLY A 255 6.65 3.19 14.14
N TYR A 256 7.52 3.32 13.13
CA TYR A 256 8.65 2.43 12.87
C TYR A 256 9.94 3.23 12.65
N LEU A 257 10.24 4.16 13.57
CA LEU A 257 11.40 5.04 13.48
C LEU A 257 12.71 4.24 13.44
N GLY A 258 13.49 4.42 12.37
CA GLY A 258 14.72 3.67 12.14
C GLY A 258 14.57 2.40 11.30
N GLU A 259 13.35 2.05 10.85
CA GLU A 259 13.16 0.95 9.90
C GLU A 259 13.76 1.31 8.53
N ASP A 260 14.32 0.32 7.85
CA ASP A 260 14.70 0.38 6.45
C ASP A 260 14.54 -1.00 5.78
N ILE A 261 14.89 -1.10 4.51
CA ILE A 261 14.69 -2.29 3.69
C ILE A 261 15.37 -3.55 4.23
N ASP A 262 16.53 -3.41 4.87
CA ASP A 262 17.26 -4.51 5.51
C ASP A 262 16.58 -5.01 6.78
N VAL A 263 15.99 -4.10 7.57
CA VAL A 263 15.14 -4.46 8.72
C VAL A 263 13.94 -5.27 8.26
N LEU A 264 13.27 -4.85 7.18
CA LEU A 264 12.13 -5.59 6.64
C LEU A 264 12.54 -6.94 6.05
N TYR A 265 13.72 -7.04 5.42
CA TYR A 265 14.29 -8.31 4.97
C TYR A 265 14.43 -9.29 6.13
N ASP A 266 15.09 -8.90 7.22
CA ASP A 266 15.28 -9.76 8.39
C ASP A 266 13.93 -10.11 9.04
N PHE A 267 12.99 -9.15 9.05
CA PHE A 267 11.66 -9.35 9.61
C PHE A 267 10.88 -10.48 8.93
N ILE A 268 11.09 -10.73 7.63
CA ILE A 268 10.33 -11.73 6.87
C ILE A 268 11.10 -13.01 6.54
N HIS A 269 12.41 -13.07 6.78
CA HIS A 269 13.30 -14.15 6.31
C HIS A 269 13.10 -15.48 7.08
N SER A 270 11.96 -16.13 6.82
CA SER A 270 11.48 -17.33 7.50
C SER A 270 11.73 -18.64 6.75
N GLY A 271 12.47 -18.57 5.64
CA GLY A 271 12.81 -19.70 4.78
C GLY A 271 13.79 -20.70 5.40
N LYS A 272 14.32 -21.59 4.54
CA LYS A 272 15.20 -22.71 4.90
C LYS A 272 16.45 -22.21 5.63
N GLU A 273 16.67 -22.67 6.86
CA GLU A 273 17.75 -22.16 7.74
C GLU A 273 19.15 -22.31 7.12
N GLU A 274 19.41 -23.42 6.43
CA GLU A 274 20.67 -23.71 5.75
C GLU A 274 21.00 -22.74 4.60
N ASN A 275 20.00 -22.09 4.00
CA ASN A 275 20.21 -21.10 2.92
C ASN A 275 20.42 -19.69 3.45
N ARG A 276 20.05 -19.41 4.72
CA ARG A 276 20.03 -18.04 5.26
C ARG A 276 21.37 -17.35 5.25
N ALA A 277 22.45 -18.05 5.62
CA ALA A 277 23.78 -17.44 5.65
C ALA A 277 24.22 -16.93 4.27
N ARG A 278 23.91 -17.68 3.21
CA ARG A 278 24.17 -17.26 1.83
C ARG A 278 23.24 -16.12 1.41
N ASN A 279 21.94 -16.26 1.67
CA ASN A 279 20.94 -15.25 1.32
C ASN A 279 21.27 -13.90 1.98
N ASN A 280 21.61 -13.91 3.28
CA ASN A 280 22.03 -12.72 4.03
C ASN A 280 23.25 -12.08 3.37
N LYS A 281 24.27 -12.87 3.03
CA LYS A 281 25.47 -12.36 2.37
C LYS A 281 25.16 -11.71 1.01
N VAL A 282 24.34 -12.34 0.18
CA VAL A 282 24.06 -11.90 -1.19
C VAL A 282 23.08 -10.73 -1.22
N VAL A 283 21.95 -10.87 -0.53
CA VAL A 283 20.86 -9.89 -0.57
C VAL A 283 21.13 -8.75 0.41
N ARG A 284 21.19 -9.02 1.71
CA ARG A 284 21.29 -7.98 2.74
C ARG A 284 22.67 -7.31 2.76
N ASP A 285 23.72 -8.12 2.93
CA ASP A 285 25.08 -7.64 3.21
C ASP A 285 25.82 -7.18 1.93
N THR A 286 25.24 -7.42 0.74
CA THR A 286 25.82 -6.98 -0.53
C THR A 286 24.85 -6.12 -1.35
N GLU A 287 23.73 -6.65 -1.83
CA GLU A 287 22.83 -5.86 -2.70
C GLU A 287 22.22 -4.67 -1.95
N MET A 288 21.54 -4.93 -0.82
CA MET A 288 20.89 -3.89 -0.03
C MET A 288 21.90 -2.95 0.61
N ALA A 289 22.97 -3.47 1.22
CA ALA A 289 24.02 -2.64 1.82
C ALA A 289 24.64 -1.64 0.82
N ASN A 290 24.81 -2.03 -0.45
CA ASN A 290 25.33 -1.13 -1.49
C ASN A 290 24.25 -0.20 -2.07
N GLY A 291 22.98 -0.61 -2.07
CA GLY A 291 21.89 0.11 -2.75
C GLY A 291 21.03 1.01 -1.86
N MET A 292 20.88 0.71 -0.57
CA MET A 292 19.92 1.41 0.30
C MET A 292 20.31 2.88 0.55
N ASP A 293 21.61 3.18 0.52
CA ASP A 293 22.19 4.52 0.66
C ASP A 293 21.50 5.41 1.71
N ARG A 294 21.54 4.96 2.98
CA ARG A 294 21.04 5.74 4.12
C ARG A 294 21.85 7.01 4.38
N ALA A 295 23.07 7.10 3.85
CA ALA A 295 23.95 8.24 4.06
C ALA A 295 23.46 9.47 3.30
N SER A 296 23.11 9.32 2.02
CA SER A 296 22.56 10.42 1.22
C SER A 296 21.02 10.48 1.29
N GLY A 297 20.35 9.32 1.31
CA GLY A 297 18.91 9.22 1.11
C GLY A 297 18.47 9.37 -0.36
N ASP A 298 19.40 9.45 -1.30
CA ASP A 298 19.17 9.65 -2.73
C ASP A 298 18.43 8.47 -3.38
N TYR A 299 17.67 8.79 -4.42
CA TYR A 299 17.13 7.79 -5.33
C TYR A 299 18.24 7.24 -6.22
N ASN A 300 18.22 5.94 -6.51
CA ASN A 300 19.23 5.30 -7.32
C ASN A 300 18.64 4.07 -8.04
N ASP A 301 19.45 3.33 -8.81
CA ASP A 301 18.98 2.19 -9.59
C ASP A 301 18.42 1.05 -8.71
N PHE A 302 18.95 0.85 -7.50
CA PHE A 302 18.43 -0.13 -6.55
C PHE A 302 16.99 0.20 -6.13
N TRP A 303 16.73 1.46 -5.84
CA TRP A 303 15.39 1.97 -5.53
C TRP A 303 14.49 1.99 -6.77
N ALA A 304 15.02 2.29 -7.95
CA ALA A 304 14.27 2.32 -9.19
C ALA A 304 13.79 0.94 -9.65
N GLY A 305 14.59 -0.10 -9.43
CA GLY A 305 14.21 -1.49 -9.63
C GLY A 305 13.07 -1.95 -8.71
N ARG A 306 12.91 -1.30 -7.55
CA ARG A 306 11.91 -1.60 -6.52
C ARG A 306 10.70 -0.66 -6.53
N ASP A 307 10.49 0.05 -7.64
CA ASP A 307 9.33 0.89 -7.89
C ASP A 307 8.46 0.28 -8.99
N TYR A 308 7.30 -0.25 -8.62
CA TYR A 308 6.41 -0.92 -9.57
C TYR A 308 5.83 0.03 -10.62
N LEU A 309 5.83 1.34 -10.38
CA LEU A 309 5.43 2.34 -11.38
C LEU A 309 6.27 2.22 -12.66
N ASN A 310 7.56 1.88 -12.52
CA ASN A 310 8.50 1.71 -13.63
C ASN A 310 8.24 0.41 -14.41
N GLN A 311 7.50 -0.53 -13.83
CA GLN A 311 7.29 -1.87 -14.37
C GLN A 311 5.88 -2.08 -14.94
N MET A 312 4.97 -1.11 -14.82
CA MET A 312 3.55 -1.31 -15.15
C MET A 312 3.26 -1.58 -16.64
N LYS A 313 4.18 -1.29 -17.57
CA LYS A 313 3.90 -1.36 -19.02
C LYS A 313 3.19 -2.66 -19.50
N PRO A 314 3.54 -3.87 -19.02
CA PRO A 314 2.88 -5.11 -19.41
C PRO A 314 1.53 -5.37 -18.73
N MET A 315 1.18 -4.60 -17.70
CA MET A 315 -0.01 -4.83 -16.88
C MET A 315 -1.31 -4.76 -17.68
N LYS A 316 -2.18 -5.76 -17.48
CA LYS A 316 -3.49 -5.88 -18.14
C LYS A 316 -4.66 -6.04 -17.15
N ALA A 317 -4.38 -6.49 -15.92
CA ALA A 317 -5.40 -6.79 -14.93
C ALA A 317 -6.21 -5.55 -14.54
N ALA A 318 -7.51 -5.72 -14.30
CA ALA A 318 -8.36 -4.67 -13.77
C ALA A 318 -7.95 -4.35 -12.31
N LEU A 319 -7.89 -3.06 -11.95
CA LEU A 319 -7.40 -2.61 -10.63
C LEU A 319 -8.53 -1.96 -9.81
N LEU A 320 -8.87 -2.54 -8.65
CA LEU A 320 -9.63 -1.87 -7.60
C LEU A 320 -8.68 -1.57 -6.42
N MET A 321 -8.14 -0.36 -6.39
CA MET A 321 -7.19 0.09 -5.37
C MET A 321 -7.91 0.49 -4.08
N SER A 322 -7.33 0.21 -2.91
CA SER A 322 -7.87 0.60 -1.60
C SER A 322 -6.79 1.16 -0.70
N HIS A 323 -7.05 2.29 -0.02
CA HIS A 323 -6.08 2.88 0.91
C HIS A 323 -6.74 3.82 1.94
N GLY A 324 -6.07 4.08 3.06
CA GLY A 324 -6.43 5.14 4.00
C GLY A 324 -5.65 6.43 3.75
N PHE A 325 -6.30 7.59 3.75
CA PHE A 325 -5.62 8.90 3.69
C PHE A 325 -4.77 9.19 4.92
N ASN A 326 -5.11 8.56 6.06
CA ASN A 326 -4.34 8.67 7.30
C ASN A 326 -3.46 7.45 7.56
N ASP A 327 -3.18 6.65 6.52
CA ASP A 327 -2.16 5.61 6.59
C ASP A 327 -0.78 6.25 6.51
N TRP A 328 -0.20 6.53 7.67
CA TRP A 328 1.17 7.06 7.75
C TRP A 328 2.22 5.96 7.92
N ASN A 329 1.83 4.69 7.82
CA ASN A 329 2.75 3.57 7.69
C ASN A 329 3.12 3.43 6.21
N VAL A 330 2.16 2.99 5.39
CA VAL A 330 2.28 2.98 3.93
C VAL A 330 1.57 4.21 3.40
N MET A 331 2.32 5.26 3.07
CA MET A 331 1.74 6.55 2.76
C MET A 331 0.77 6.55 1.54
N PRO A 332 -0.25 7.42 1.51
CA PRO A 332 -1.30 7.37 0.48
C PRO A 332 -0.82 7.59 -0.96
N GLU A 333 0.35 8.19 -1.18
CA GLU A 333 0.94 8.33 -2.52
C GLU A 333 1.16 6.99 -3.22
N HIS A 334 1.38 5.91 -2.47
CA HIS A 334 1.61 4.58 -3.02
C HIS A 334 0.45 4.10 -3.88
N SER A 335 -0.79 4.31 -3.43
CA SER A 335 -1.99 3.92 -4.19
C SER A 335 -2.29 4.89 -5.31
N TYR A 336 -2.18 6.20 -5.06
CA TYR A 336 -2.57 7.21 -6.05
C TYR A 336 -1.69 7.18 -7.30
N ARG A 337 -0.36 7.09 -7.14
CA ARG A 337 0.61 7.05 -8.26
C ARG A 337 0.28 5.92 -9.22
N ILE A 338 0.02 4.73 -8.68
CA ILE A 338 -0.33 3.53 -9.46
C ILE A 338 -1.72 3.63 -10.07
N TYR A 339 -2.73 4.06 -9.32
CA TYR A 339 -4.08 4.25 -9.84
C TYR A 339 -4.10 5.23 -11.02
N LYS A 340 -3.42 6.38 -10.88
CA LYS A 340 -3.30 7.38 -11.92
C LYS A 340 -2.66 6.78 -13.17
N LYS A 341 -1.52 6.09 -13.02
CA LYS A 341 -0.81 5.46 -14.15
C LYS A 341 -1.63 4.36 -14.83
N ALA A 342 -2.29 3.50 -14.06
CA ALA A 342 -3.16 2.45 -14.60
C ALA A 342 -4.33 3.05 -15.41
N SER A 343 -4.91 4.15 -14.92
CA SER A 343 -5.97 4.89 -15.61
C SER A 343 -5.46 5.50 -16.92
N GLU A 344 -4.29 6.13 -16.92
CA GLU A 344 -3.63 6.68 -18.11
C GLU A 344 -3.28 5.60 -19.16
N MET A 345 -3.04 4.36 -18.73
CA MET A 345 -2.84 3.20 -19.60
C MET A 345 -4.15 2.64 -20.19
N GLY A 346 -5.30 3.18 -19.80
CA GLY A 346 -6.62 2.70 -20.25
C GLY A 346 -7.09 1.43 -19.55
N LEU A 347 -6.47 1.04 -18.43
CA LEU A 347 -6.92 -0.10 -17.64
C LEU A 347 -8.25 0.20 -16.96
N GLN A 348 -9.02 -0.85 -16.69
CA GLN A 348 -10.23 -0.69 -15.91
C GLN A 348 -9.89 -0.52 -14.42
N THR A 349 -9.99 0.72 -13.97
CA THR A 349 -9.61 1.14 -12.62
C THR A 349 -10.79 1.59 -11.78
N GLN A 350 -10.70 1.37 -10.48
CA GLN A 350 -11.44 2.05 -9.43
C GLN A 350 -10.50 2.30 -8.23
N ILE A 351 -10.76 3.32 -7.44
CA ILE A 351 -10.05 3.58 -6.17
C ILE A 351 -11.04 3.84 -5.04
N PHE A 352 -10.79 3.21 -3.90
CA PHE A 352 -11.53 3.37 -2.66
C PHE A 352 -10.61 3.97 -1.60
N TYR A 353 -10.97 5.13 -1.07
CA TYR A 353 -10.27 5.74 0.04
C TYR A 353 -11.14 5.83 1.28
N HIS A 354 -10.51 5.81 2.45
CA HIS A 354 -11.13 6.11 3.73
C HIS A 354 -10.23 6.98 4.61
N GLN A 355 -10.79 7.53 5.69
CA GLN A 355 -10.08 8.45 6.59
C GLN A 355 -9.31 7.77 7.73
N ASN A 356 -9.30 6.44 7.80
CA ASN A 356 -8.55 5.69 8.82
C ASN A 356 -7.07 5.46 8.43
N GLY A 357 -6.31 4.85 9.35
CA GLY A 357 -4.93 4.40 9.12
C GLY A 357 -4.80 3.10 8.31
N HIS A 358 -3.74 2.35 8.54
CA HIS A 358 -3.30 1.25 7.68
C HIS A 358 -4.36 0.17 7.37
N GLY A 359 -4.47 -0.20 6.10
CA GLY A 359 -5.33 -1.26 5.59
C GLY A 359 -6.68 -0.77 5.04
N GLY A 360 -7.78 -1.33 5.56
CA GLY A 360 -9.15 -0.98 5.21
C GLY A 360 -9.59 -1.40 3.79
N PRO A 361 -10.03 -2.65 3.58
CA PRO A 361 -10.52 -3.12 2.26
C PRO A 361 -11.75 -2.35 1.78
N PRO A 362 -12.10 -2.35 0.49
CA PRO A 362 -13.39 -1.84 0.03
C PRO A 362 -14.57 -2.61 0.69
N PRO A 363 -15.80 -2.06 0.68
CA PRO A 363 -17.00 -2.81 1.04
C PRO A 363 -17.10 -4.15 0.31
N MET A 364 -17.59 -5.18 0.99
CA MET A 364 -17.70 -6.54 0.43
C MET A 364 -18.44 -6.54 -0.91
N LYS A 365 -19.50 -5.74 -1.06
CA LYS A 365 -20.24 -5.59 -2.31
C LYS A 365 -19.37 -5.16 -3.49
N MET A 366 -18.44 -4.21 -3.28
CA MET A 366 -17.52 -3.76 -4.33
C MET A 366 -16.55 -4.88 -4.72
N MET A 367 -15.90 -5.52 -3.73
CA MET A 367 -14.98 -6.62 -3.99
C MET A 367 -15.68 -7.81 -4.67
N ASN A 368 -16.88 -8.15 -4.23
CA ASN A 368 -17.67 -9.25 -4.77
C ASN A 368 -18.09 -8.98 -6.22
N ARG A 369 -18.67 -7.81 -6.52
CA ARG A 369 -19.01 -7.43 -7.91
C ARG A 369 -17.77 -7.40 -8.79
N TRP A 370 -16.64 -6.88 -8.29
CA TRP A 370 -15.38 -6.85 -9.02
C TRP A 370 -14.92 -8.25 -9.44
N PHE A 371 -14.71 -9.16 -8.48
CA PHE A 371 -14.30 -10.53 -8.82
C PHE A 371 -15.37 -11.32 -9.56
N THR A 372 -16.66 -11.10 -9.28
CA THR A 372 -17.75 -11.73 -10.03
C THR A 372 -17.71 -11.35 -11.51
N ARG A 373 -17.40 -10.07 -11.81
CA ARG A 373 -17.24 -9.60 -13.18
C ARG A 373 -16.07 -10.25 -13.89
N TYR A 374 -14.86 -10.08 -13.37
CA TYR A 374 -13.65 -10.46 -14.11
C TYR A 374 -13.35 -11.95 -14.07
N LEU A 375 -13.75 -12.64 -13.00
CA LEU A 375 -13.40 -14.04 -12.79
C LEU A 375 -14.50 -15.02 -13.20
N HIS A 376 -15.78 -14.69 -12.95
CA HIS A 376 -16.91 -15.48 -13.43
C HIS A 376 -17.45 -15.00 -14.78
N GLY A 377 -17.07 -13.81 -15.26
CA GLY A 377 -17.54 -13.26 -16.54
C GLY A 377 -18.97 -12.71 -16.48
N VAL A 378 -19.54 -12.49 -15.29
CA VAL A 378 -20.91 -11.99 -15.16
C VAL A 378 -20.97 -10.51 -15.49
N GLU A 379 -21.78 -10.15 -16.49
CA GLU A 379 -22.05 -8.77 -16.86
C GLU A 379 -22.87 -8.06 -15.76
N ASN A 380 -22.20 -7.28 -14.92
CA ASN A 380 -22.81 -6.61 -13.76
C ASN A 380 -22.58 -5.08 -13.74
N ASN A 381 -22.14 -4.53 -14.87
CA ASN A 381 -21.95 -3.10 -15.10
C ASN A 381 -20.95 -2.40 -14.15
N VAL A 382 -20.11 -3.17 -13.43
CA VAL A 382 -19.13 -2.59 -12.48
C VAL A 382 -18.12 -1.68 -13.18
N GLU A 383 -17.90 -1.86 -14.49
CA GLU A 383 -17.00 -1.02 -15.26
C GLU A 383 -17.46 0.43 -15.39
N ASN A 384 -18.78 0.65 -15.30
CA ASN A 384 -19.45 1.94 -15.41
C ASN A 384 -19.79 2.56 -14.05
N ASP A 385 -19.48 1.88 -12.95
CA ASP A 385 -19.55 2.47 -11.62
C ASP A 385 -18.58 3.67 -11.52
N ALA A 386 -18.76 4.50 -10.49
CA ALA A 386 -17.84 5.60 -10.22
C ALA A 386 -16.40 5.10 -10.06
N LYS A 387 -15.44 5.89 -10.56
CA LYS A 387 -14.02 5.53 -10.55
C LYS A 387 -13.37 5.77 -9.19
N ALA A 388 -13.93 6.66 -8.38
CA ALA A 388 -13.43 6.93 -7.04
C ALA A 388 -14.55 6.91 -6.00
N TRP A 389 -14.25 6.32 -4.84
CA TRP A 389 -15.16 6.15 -3.72
C TRP A 389 -14.47 6.59 -2.43
N ILE A 390 -14.96 7.66 -1.80
CA ILE A 390 -14.35 8.24 -0.61
C ILE A 390 -15.29 8.07 0.59
N VAL A 391 -14.87 7.34 1.61
CA VAL A 391 -15.55 7.36 2.91
C VAL A 391 -15.20 8.67 3.61
N ARG A 392 -16.17 9.54 3.85
CA ARG A 392 -15.95 10.81 4.58
C ARG A 392 -15.62 10.55 6.05
N GLU A 393 -15.10 11.58 6.71
CA GLU A 393 -14.58 11.60 8.08
C GLU A 393 -15.57 11.02 9.10
N ASN A 394 -16.87 11.21 8.89
CA ASN A 394 -17.94 10.75 9.78
C ASN A 394 -18.87 9.70 9.15
N ASP A 395 -18.60 9.29 7.91
CA ASP A 395 -19.46 8.36 7.20
C ASP A 395 -19.08 6.92 7.54
N LYS A 396 -20.04 6.02 7.37
CA LYS A 396 -19.78 4.60 7.52
C LYS A 396 -19.04 4.10 6.28
N LYS A 397 -18.18 3.11 6.49
CA LYS A 397 -17.38 2.48 5.43
C LYS A 397 -18.20 1.97 4.23
N ASN A 398 -19.42 1.52 4.47
CA ASN A 398 -20.34 0.99 3.45
C ASN A 398 -21.16 2.08 2.73
N GLU A 399 -20.95 3.35 3.08
CA GLU A 399 -21.65 4.51 2.51
C GLU A 399 -20.64 5.52 1.92
N PRO A 400 -19.71 5.10 1.02
CA PRO A 400 -18.74 6.02 0.43
C PRO A 400 -19.42 7.01 -0.54
N THR A 401 -18.90 8.22 -0.58
CA THR A 401 -19.22 9.24 -1.59
C THR A 401 -18.54 8.90 -2.91
N SER A 402 -19.27 8.95 -4.03
CA SER A 402 -18.72 8.65 -5.36
C SER A 402 -18.24 9.90 -6.09
N TYR A 403 -17.10 9.79 -6.78
CA TYR A 403 -16.61 10.78 -7.73
C TYR A 403 -16.36 10.15 -9.10
N LYS A 404 -16.49 10.97 -10.16
CA LYS A 404 -16.18 10.53 -11.53
C LYS A 404 -14.71 10.13 -11.69
N ASN A 405 -13.81 10.72 -10.91
CA ASN A 405 -12.41 10.32 -10.79
C ASN A 405 -11.84 10.80 -9.44
N TYR A 406 -10.67 10.32 -9.04
CA TYR A 406 -9.85 10.93 -8.00
C TYR A 406 -8.61 11.57 -8.63
N PRO A 407 -8.22 12.80 -8.25
CA PRO A 407 -8.92 13.70 -7.32
C PRO A 407 -10.32 14.11 -7.81
N ASN A 408 -11.12 14.73 -6.94
CA ASN A 408 -12.42 15.28 -7.34
C ASN A 408 -12.23 16.15 -8.61
N PRO A 409 -12.93 15.88 -9.73
CA PRO A 409 -12.73 16.62 -10.99
C PRO A 409 -12.99 18.12 -10.92
N GLU A 410 -13.71 18.58 -9.90
CA GLU A 410 -13.96 20.00 -9.64
C GLU A 410 -12.85 20.67 -8.81
N ALA A 411 -11.83 19.91 -8.39
CA ALA A 411 -10.68 20.45 -7.67
C ALA A 411 -9.74 21.21 -8.62
N GLU A 412 -9.44 22.46 -8.27
CA GLU A 412 -8.49 23.31 -8.98
C GLU A 412 -7.34 23.73 -8.08
N ALA A 413 -6.15 23.86 -8.67
CA ALA A 413 -4.95 24.34 -8.00
C ALA A 413 -5.10 25.81 -7.57
N VAL A 414 -5.15 26.07 -6.26
CA VAL A 414 -5.18 27.43 -5.70
C VAL A 414 -3.83 27.75 -5.05
N THR A 415 -3.13 28.75 -5.59
CA THR A 415 -1.83 29.19 -5.07
C THR A 415 -1.97 30.23 -3.97
N PHE A 416 -1.26 29.98 -2.87
CA PHE A 416 -1.15 30.85 -1.70
C PHE A 416 0.26 31.37 -1.52
N TYR A 417 0.33 32.59 -0.99
CA TYR A 417 1.55 33.32 -0.68
C TYR A 417 1.67 33.54 0.83
N LEU A 418 2.90 33.47 1.32
CA LEU A 418 3.23 33.63 2.73
C LEU A 418 3.43 35.12 3.06
N ASN A 419 2.87 35.55 4.18
CA ASN A 419 3.04 36.88 4.77
C ASN A 419 3.66 36.72 6.14
N GLY A 420 4.75 37.45 6.40
CA GLY A 420 5.55 37.27 7.61
C GLY A 420 4.78 37.49 8.91
N GLY A 421 5.19 36.78 9.95
CA GLY A 421 4.68 36.84 11.32
C GLY A 421 5.52 36.04 12.32
N ALA A 422 6.69 35.53 11.92
CA ALA A 422 7.58 34.80 12.81
C ALA A 422 8.09 35.70 13.95
N PRO A 423 8.30 35.15 15.17
CA PRO A 423 8.14 33.75 15.55
C PRO A 423 6.73 33.39 16.06
N LYS A 424 5.73 34.20 15.75
CA LYS A 424 4.32 33.92 16.05
C LYS A 424 3.66 33.19 14.87
N VAL A 425 2.62 33.79 14.29
CA VAL A 425 1.84 33.24 13.19
C VAL A 425 1.73 34.31 12.11
N GLY A 426 2.17 33.97 10.90
CA GLY A 426 2.01 34.78 9.70
C GLY A 426 0.71 34.50 8.96
N GLY A 427 0.48 35.23 7.87
CA GLY A 427 -0.72 35.09 7.05
C GLY A 427 -0.49 34.27 5.77
N LEU A 428 -1.44 33.43 5.39
CA LEU A 428 -1.48 32.71 4.12
C LEU A 428 -2.63 33.26 3.27
N SER A 429 -2.33 33.82 2.09
CA SER A 429 -3.37 34.51 1.29
C SER A 429 -3.17 34.35 -0.21
N LEU A 430 -4.22 34.68 -0.98
CA LEU A 430 -4.19 34.67 -2.45
C LEU A 430 -3.37 35.81 -3.06
N ASN A 431 -3.04 36.83 -2.26
CA ASN A 431 -2.37 38.03 -2.73
C ASN A 431 -0.87 37.91 -2.48
N LYS A 432 -0.09 38.11 -3.54
CA LYS A 432 1.35 38.12 -3.43
C LYS A 432 1.81 39.27 -2.54
N SER A 433 2.50 38.95 -1.45
CA SER A 433 3.09 39.95 -0.58
C SER A 433 4.16 40.76 -1.33
N SER A 434 4.20 42.07 -1.13
CA SER A 434 5.29 42.94 -1.59
C SER A 434 6.54 42.83 -0.69
N SER A 435 6.40 42.18 0.46
CA SER A 435 7.46 42.01 1.46
C SER A 435 8.61 41.15 0.91
N LYS A 436 9.84 41.63 1.10
CA LYS A 436 11.09 40.87 0.89
C LYS A 436 11.52 40.14 2.17
N ALA A 437 10.59 39.87 3.08
CA ALA A 437 10.91 39.27 4.37
C ALA A 437 11.49 37.87 4.19
N LYS A 438 12.48 37.59 5.04
CA LYS A 438 13.04 36.27 5.27
C LYS A 438 12.74 35.93 6.72
N GLU A 439 12.33 34.70 6.98
CA GLU A 439 12.06 34.24 8.35
C GLU A 439 12.86 32.98 8.63
N THR A 440 13.35 32.86 9.85
CA THR A 440 14.23 31.77 10.27
C THR A 440 13.55 30.93 11.34
N LEU A 441 13.71 29.62 11.24
CA LEU A 441 13.44 28.67 12.32
C LEU A 441 14.75 27.99 12.76
N VAL A 442 14.77 27.50 13.99
CA VAL A 442 15.88 26.75 14.59
C VAL A 442 15.41 25.32 14.86
N ASP A 443 16.09 24.34 14.29
CA ASP A 443 15.76 22.93 14.47
C ASP A 443 15.91 22.48 15.92
N ASN A 444 14.94 21.69 16.39
CA ASN A 444 14.98 21.00 17.66
C ASN A 444 13.97 19.85 17.66
N TYR A 445 14.45 18.62 17.47
CA TYR A 445 13.61 17.42 17.40
C TYR A 445 12.85 17.10 18.71
N SER A 446 13.18 17.76 19.83
CA SER A 446 12.48 17.52 21.10
C SER A 446 11.04 18.04 21.09
N PHE A 447 10.68 18.89 20.12
CA PHE A 447 9.31 19.36 19.93
C PHE A 447 8.59 18.55 18.86
N SER A 448 7.46 17.95 19.22
CA SER A 448 6.59 17.28 18.25
C SER A 448 5.90 18.29 17.33
N ALA A 449 5.52 17.84 16.12
CA ALA A 449 4.73 18.65 15.19
C ALA A 449 3.42 19.17 15.82
N GLU A 450 2.78 18.36 16.69
CA GLU A 450 1.62 18.77 17.48
C GLU A 450 1.94 19.95 18.42
N THR A 451 3.05 19.85 19.18
CA THR A 451 3.47 20.90 20.10
C THR A 451 3.79 22.19 19.35
N LEU A 452 4.46 22.06 18.21
CA LEU A 452 4.76 23.16 17.32
C LEU A 452 3.46 23.82 16.84
N ALA A 453 2.50 23.06 16.27
CA ALA A 453 1.24 23.61 15.77
C ALA A 453 0.47 24.44 16.82
N GLN A 454 0.52 24.05 18.09
CA GLN A 454 -0.17 24.72 19.20
C GLN A 454 0.55 25.93 19.78
N ALA A 455 1.86 26.09 19.53
CA ALA A 455 2.66 27.15 20.15
C ALA A 455 2.24 28.55 19.69
N GLY A 456 1.90 29.46 20.62
CA GLY A 456 1.58 30.85 20.25
C GLY A 456 2.80 31.70 19.84
N TYR A 457 4.00 31.29 20.26
CA TYR A 457 5.27 31.93 20.00
C TYR A 457 6.38 30.87 20.08
N THR A 458 7.18 30.69 19.03
CA THR A 458 8.32 29.77 19.03
C THR A 458 9.24 30.03 17.84
N ASN A 459 10.55 29.88 18.05
CA ASN A 459 11.54 29.95 16.96
C ASN A 459 11.74 28.59 16.28
N HIS A 460 11.04 27.52 16.69
CA HIS A 460 11.25 26.16 16.19
C HIS A 460 10.33 25.76 15.02
N ARG A 461 9.51 26.70 14.53
CA ARG A 461 8.72 26.54 13.31
C ARG A 461 8.40 27.88 12.66
N LEU A 462 8.00 27.85 11.40
CA LEU A 462 7.25 28.91 10.75
C LEU A 462 5.80 28.44 10.53
N LEU A 463 4.81 29.29 10.81
CA LEU A 463 3.39 28.96 10.60
C LEU A 463 2.68 30.12 9.90
N TYR A 464 1.97 29.80 8.82
CA TYR A 464 1.18 30.76 8.05
C TYR A 464 -0.25 30.26 7.91
N VAL A 465 -1.24 31.07 8.29
CA VAL A 465 -2.64 30.64 8.34
C VAL A 465 -3.53 31.45 7.41
N THR A 466 -4.52 30.81 6.79
CA THR A 466 -5.59 31.52 6.07
C THR A 466 -6.43 32.36 7.03
N PRO A 467 -7.28 33.29 6.56
CA PRO A 467 -8.40 33.77 7.38
C PRO A 467 -9.24 32.61 7.92
N ILE A 468 -9.94 32.85 9.03
CA ILE A 468 -10.92 31.91 9.56
C ILE A 468 -11.99 31.69 8.50
N LEU A 469 -12.23 30.43 8.16
CA LEU A 469 -13.22 30.04 7.17
C LEU A 469 -14.64 30.30 7.70
N LYS A 470 -15.44 31.02 6.94
CA LYS A 470 -16.86 31.30 7.20
C LYS A 470 -17.78 30.26 6.58
N GLU A 471 -17.28 29.45 5.64
CA GLU A 471 -17.92 28.27 5.08
C GLU A 471 -16.96 27.07 5.09
N ASN A 472 -17.49 25.85 4.93
CA ASN A 472 -16.64 24.67 4.75
C ASN A 472 -15.91 24.74 3.40
N ILE A 473 -14.70 24.17 3.33
CA ILE A 473 -13.97 24.04 2.07
C ILE A 473 -13.51 22.60 1.87
N HIS A 474 -13.60 22.11 0.63
CA HIS A 474 -13.23 20.74 0.27
C HIS A 474 -11.90 20.75 -0.48
N ILE A 475 -10.91 20.08 0.10
CA ILE A 475 -9.61 19.81 -0.50
C ILE A 475 -9.63 18.40 -1.09
N SER A 476 -9.17 18.22 -2.33
CA SER A 476 -9.09 16.90 -2.97
C SER A 476 -7.90 16.82 -3.91
N GLY A 477 -6.93 15.94 -3.61
CA GLY A 477 -5.75 15.70 -4.44
C GLY A 477 -4.44 16.00 -3.74
N LEU A 478 -3.43 16.41 -4.52
CA LEU A 478 -2.08 16.69 -4.02
C LEU A 478 -1.88 18.19 -3.86
N SER A 479 -1.50 18.60 -2.66
CA SER A 479 -0.91 19.91 -2.43
C SER A 479 0.56 19.88 -2.85
N SER A 480 1.11 21.03 -3.23
CA SER A 480 2.51 21.15 -3.66
C SER A 480 3.12 22.43 -3.12
N ILE A 481 4.33 22.36 -2.57
CA ILE A 481 5.07 23.53 -2.10
C ILE A 481 6.27 23.77 -3.01
N THR A 482 6.43 25.02 -3.41
CA THR A 482 7.70 25.54 -3.91
C THR A 482 8.32 26.37 -2.81
N ILE A 483 9.45 25.94 -2.28
CA ILE A 483 10.15 26.60 -1.17
C ILE A 483 11.48 27.14 -1.65
N LYS A 484 11.83 28.35 -1.17
CA LYS A 484 13.16 28.91 -1.33
C LYS A 484 13.78 29.15 0.03
N ALA A 485 14.78 28.37 0.40
CA ALA A 485 15.36 28.38 1.75
C ALA A 485 16.89 28.27 1.74
N ALA A 486 17.52 28.67 2.84
CA ALA A 486 18.93 28.54 3.12
C ALA A 486 19.13 27.86 4.48
N SER A 487 20.08 26.91 4.56
CA SER A 487 20.47 26.26 5.83
C SER A 487 21.75 26.89 6.38
N SER A 488 21.93 26.88 7.71
CA SER A 488 23.22 27.17 8.35
C SER A 488 24.20 26.00 8.29
N LYS A 489 23.72 24.78 7.98
CA LYS A 489 24.53 23.57 7.80
C LYS A 489 24.56 23.13 6.32
N ALA A 490 25.40 22.13 6.03
CA ALA A 490 25.55 21.55 4.69
C ALA A 490 24.41 20.58 4.30
N ALA A 491 23.62 20.11 5.26
CA ALA A 491 22.44 19.28 5.07
C ALA A 491 21.34 19.76 6.02
N VAL A 492 20.07 19.53 5.70
CA VAL A 492 18.95 19.93 6.55
C VAL A 492 17.71 19.08 6.28
N ASN A 493 17.06 18.61 7.35
CA ASN A 493 15.72 18.06 7.24
C ASN A 493 14.75 19.19 6.90
N LEU A 494 13.88 18.98 5.92
CA LEU A 494 12.77 19.89 5.65
C LEU A 494 11.45 19.14 5.82
N SER A 495 10.69 19.50 6.85
CA SER A 495 9.37 18.97 7.12
C SER A 495 8.32 20.05 6.92
N VAL A 496 7.25 19.73 6.19
CA VAL A 496 6.17 20.67 5.89
C VAL A 496 4.82 20.00 6.10
N TYR A 497 4.01 20.59 6.96
CA TYR A 497 2.67 20.10 7.29
C TYR A 497 1.63 21.13 6.85
N LEU A 498 0.54 20.63 6.27
CA LEU A 498 -0.74 21.34 6.23
C LEU A 498 -1.59 20.88 7.41
N VAL A 499 -1.97 21.83 8.27
CA VAL A 499 -2.74 21.58 9.50
C VAL A 499 -4.07 22.34 9.46
N SER A 500 -5.06 21.82 10.19
CA SER A 500 -6.30 22.52 10.48
C SER A 500 -6.22 23.15 11.87
N LEU A 501 -6.57 24.43 11.98
CA LEU A 501 -6.51 25.19 13.24
C LEU A 501 -7.86 25.84 13.55
N PRO A 502 -8.22 26.10 14.82
CA PRO A 502 -7.45 25.81 16.03
C PRO A 502 -7.29 24.30 16.25
N TRP A 503 -6.14 23.91 16.83
CA TRP A 503 -5.87 22.52 17.13
C TRP A 503 -6.90 21.97 18.11
N ASN A 504 -7.60 20.91 17.72
CA ASN A 504 -8.52 20.18 18.57
C ASN A 504 -7.74 19.36 19.60
N LYS A 505 -8.07 19.57 20.88
CA LYS A 505 -7.45 18.94 22.06
C LYS A 505 -8.36 17.93 22.75
N ASP A 506 -9.48 17.59 22.13
CA ASP A 506 -10.41 16.62 22.66
C ASP A 506 -9.73 15.26 22.83
N ARG A 507 -10.15 14.51 23.86
CA ARG A 507 -9.57 13.20 24.19
C ARG A 507 -9.72 12.17 23.06
N ILE A 508 -10.77 12.32 22.25
CA ILE A 508 -11.04 11.47 21.08
C ILE A 508 -11.05 12.40 19.87
N VAL A 509 -9.86 12.70 19.37
CA VAL A 509 -9.65 13.54 18.19
C VAL A 509 -9.30 12.65 17.00
N LYS A 510 -9.93 12.90 15.84
CA LYS A 510 -9.55 12.25 14.59
C LYS A 510 -8.34 12.96 14.02
N ILE A 511 -7.48 12.25 13.30
CA ILE A 511 -6.32 12.86 12.65
C ILE A 511 -6.76 14.03 11.74
N THR A 512 -7.86 13.85 11.01
CA THR A 512 -8.48 14.87 10.12
C THR A 512 -8.97 16.13 10.82
N ASP A 513 -9.09 16.14 12.15
CA ASP A 513 -9.48 17.36 12.87
C ASP A 513 -8.32 18.37 12.94
N ASN A 514 -7.08 17.89 12.81
CA ASN A 514 -5.86 18.65 13.06
C ASN A 514 -4.86 18.61 11.89
N ILE A 515 -4.78 17.50 11.16
CA ILE A 515 -3.79 17.26 10.12
C ILE A 515 -4.51 17.08 8.79
N ILE A 516 -4.14 17.91 7.82
CA ILE A 516 -4.62 17.80 6.44
C ILE A 516 -3.67 16.84 5.72
N THR A 517 -2.42 17.26 5.49
CA THR A 517 -1.41 16.41 4.84
C THR A 517 0.00 16.86 5.21
N ARG A 518 1.02 16.11 4.80
CA ARG A 518 2.44 16.27 5.18
C ARG A 518 3.35 15.95 4.00
N GLY A 519 4.55 16.52 4.02
CA GLY A 519 5.63 16.21 3.10
C GLY A 519 7.00 16.47 3.73
N TRP A 520 8.00 15.73 3.26
CA TRP A 520 9.38 15.82 3.73
C TRP A 520 10.34 15.91 2.55
N ALA A 521 11.49 16.54 2.73
CA ALA A 521 12.52 16.66 1.72
C ALA A 521 13.90 16.93 2.31
N ASP A 522 14.95 16.61 1.56
CA ASP A 522 16.28 17.14 1.79
C ASP A 522 16.56 18.25 0.79
N LEU A 523 16.92 19.44 1.27
CA LEU A 523 17.23 20.58 0.42
C LEU A 523 18.51 20.35 -0.42
N GLN A 524 19.37 19.40 -0.06
CA GLN A 524 20.50 18.95 -0.89
C GLN A 524 20.02 18.44 -2.26
N ASN A 525 18.80 17.91 -2.34
CA ASN A 525 18.17 17.37 -3.55
C ASN A 525 17.40 18.42 -4.37
N HIS A 526 17.59 19.71 -4.09
CA HIS A 526 16.89 20.79 -4.78
C HIS A 526 17.04 20.81 -6.31
N LYS A 527 18.01 20.07 -6.87
CA LYS A 527 18.31 19.96 -8.31
C LYS A 527 18.14 18.56 -8.89
N SER A 528 18.31 17.52 -8.07
CA SER A 528 18.29 16.13 -8.50
C SER A 528 17.83 15.25 -7.35
N LEU A 529 17.02 14.23 -7.66
CA LEU A 529 16.66 13.19 -6.71
C LEU A 529 17.76 12.12 -6.56
N THR A 530 18.67 12.02 -7.52
CA THR A 530 19.70 10.96 -7.59
C THR A 530 21.11 11.42 -7.31
N GLU A 531 21.32 12.74 -7.22
CA GLU A 531 22.63 13.34 -6.98
C GLU A 531 22.47 14.55 -6.04
N SER A 532 22.41 14.27 -4.74
CA SER A 532 22.48 15.31 -3.71
C SER A 532 23.83 16.04 -3.74
N LYS A 533 23.84 17.30 -3.30
CA LYS A 533 25.07 18.09 -3.11
C LYS A 533 25.03 18.85 -1.79
N PRO A 534 26.15 18.88 -1.04
CA PRO A 534 26.24 19.68 0.18
C PRO A 534 25.83 21.13 -0.07
N LEU A 535 24.95 21.64 0.79
CA LEU A 535 24.53 23.02 0.80
C LEU A 535 25.70 23.91 1.23
N LYS A 536 25.89 25.02 0.51
CA LYS A 536 26.69 26.14 1.02
C LYS A 536 25.88 26.89 2.11
N PRO A 537 26.36 27.00 3.36
CA PRO A 537 25.66 27.71 4.42
C PRO A 537 25.23 29.13 4.01
N GLY A 538 24.01 29.52 4.36
CA GLY A 538 23.43 30.84 4.06
C GLY A 538 23.06 31.08 2.59
N LYS A 539 23.41 30.18 1.66
CA LYS A 539 22.96 30.27 0.27
C LYS A 539 21.54 29.75 0.11
N PHE A 540 20.72 30.51 -0.62
CA PHE A 540 19.35 30.10 -0.92
C PHE A 540 19.28 29.12 -2.09
N TYR A 541 18.53 28.05 -1.89
CA TYR A 541 18.16 27.04 -2.87
C TYR A 541 16.65 27.02 -3.03
N LYS A 542 16.18 26.57 -4.19
CA LYS A 542 14.76 26.47 -4.50
C LYS A 542 14.43 25.02 -4.83
N MET A 543 13.39 24.49 -4.21
CA MET A 543 12.90 23.13 -4.39
C MET A 543 11.38 23.13 -4.49
N THR A 544 10.84 22.18 -5.25
CA THR A 544 9.40 21.93 -5.33
C THR A 544 9.14 20.45 -5.06
N PHE A 545 8.16 20.15 -4.21
CA PHE A 545 7.72 18.79 -3.95
C PHE A 545 6.25 18.75 -3.54
N ASP A 546 5.65 17.59 -3.74
CA ASP A 546 4.25 17.32 -3.44
C ASP A 546 4.09 16.74 -2.03
N PHE A 547 2.93 16.96 -1.44
CA PHE A 547 2.49 16.36 -0.18
C PHE A 547 1.80 15.03 -0.48
N GLN A 548 1.52 14.24 0.57
CA GLN A 548 0.67 13.07 0.43
C GLN A 548 -0.73 13.45 -0.11
N PRO A 549 -1.32 12.64 -1.01
CA PRO A 549 -2.66 12.89 -1.51
C PRO A 549 -3.68 12.80 -0.39
N ASP A 550 -4.69 13.67 -0.45
CA ASP A 550 -5.70 13.78 0.59
C ASP A 550 -7.09 14.09 0.01
N ASP A 551 -8.14 13.93 0.81
CA ASP A 551 -9.49 14.38 0.51
C ASP A 551 -10.24 14.73 1.81
N GLN A 552 -10.34 16.02 2.14
CA GLN A 552 -10.86 16.47 3.43
C GLN A 552 -11.76 17.71 3.31
N ILE A 553 -12.75 17.80 4.19
CA ILE A 553 -13.57 19.00 4.37
C ILE A 553 -13.05 19.76 5.59
N ILE A 554 -12.39 20.89 5.36
CA ILE A 554 -11.99 21.80 6.43
C ILE A 554 -13.22 22.61 6.83
N LYS A 555 -13.56 22.59 8.12
CA LYS A 555 -14.84 23.11 8.60
C LYS A 555 -14.82 24.62 8.74
N LYS A 556 -16.01 25.22 8.59
CA LYS A 556 -16.29 26.59 9.04
C LYS A 556 -15.78 26.77 10.48
N GLY A 557 -15.14 27.90 10.75
CA GLY A 557 -14.51 28.24 12.01
C GLY A 557 -13.05 27.78 12.11
N GLN A 558 -12.57 26.96 11.18
CA GLN A 558 -11.17 26.55 11.10
C GLN A 558 -10.35 27.43 10.14
N GLN A 559 -9.03 27.24 10.14
CA GLN A 559 -8.04 27.84 9.25
C GLN A 559 -7.17 26.73 8.67
N ILE A 560 -6.71 26.91 7.43
CA ILE A 560 -5.64 26.08 6.87
C ILE A 560 -4.31 26.71 7.29
N GLY A 561 -3.46 25.94 7.95
CA GLY A 561 -2.12 26.33 8.39
C GLY A 561 -1.03 25.63 7.59
N LEU A 562 -0.11 26.39 6.99
CA LEU A 562 1.15 25.90 6.45
C LEU A 562 2.23 26.00 7.54
N MET A 563 2.65 24.85 8.07
CA MET A 563 3.70 24.75 9.07
C MET A 563 4.99 24.20 8.44
N ILE A 564 6.08 24.96 8.56
CA ILE A 564 7.42 24.56 8.10
C ILE A 564 8.30 24.38 9.35
N PHE A 565 8.99 23.26 9.45
CA PHE A 565 9.94 22.93 10.51
C PHE A 565 11.02 21.98 9.95
N SER A 566 12.00 21.61 10.78
CA SER A 566 13.13 20.77 10.34
C SER A 566 12.92 19.31 10.75
N SER A 567 13.46 18.86 11.88
CA SER A 567 13.41 17.46 12.28
C SER A 567 12.02 17.08 12.82
N ASP A 568 11.47 15.99 12.29
CA ASP A 568 10.20 15.41 12.69
C ASP A 568 10.46 14.13 13.48
N ASN A 569 10.23 14.20 14.80
CA ASN A 569 10.57 13.13 15.73
C ASN A 569 9.78 11.84 15.56
N ASN A 570 8.81 11.80 14.64
CA ASN A 570 8.10 10.59 14.26
C ASN A 570 8.61 9.96 12.96
N TYR A 571 9.43 10.66 12.16
CA TYR A 571 9.75 10.21 10.80
C TYR A 571 11.21 10.42 10.35
N THR A 572 11.87 11.53 10.72
CA THR A 572 13.19 11.87 10.17
C THR A 572 14.34 11.40 11.06
N LEU A 573 15.57 11.54 10.56
CA LEU A 573 16.77 11.58 11.40
C LEU A 573 16.69 12.77 12.37
N LEU A 574 17.37 12.66 13.51
CA LEU A 574 17.30 13.58 14.64
C LEU A 574 18.72 14.11 14.95
N PRO A 575 19.26 15.03 14.11
CA PRO A 575 20.54 15.69 14.36
C PRO A 575 20.48 16.57 15.62
N GLU A 576 21.64 17.00 16.12
CA GLU A 576 21.69 17.87 17.29
C GLU A 576 20.95 19.19 17.02
N PRO A 577 20.12 19.69 17.98
CA PRO A 577 19.39 20.94 17.82
C PRO A 577 20.30 22.12 17.49
N GLY A 578 19.79 23.07 16.70
CA GLY A 578 20.49 24.34 16.40
C GLY A 578 20.71 24.63 14.92
N THR A 579 20.37 23.72 14.00
CA THR A 579 20.38 24.03 12.56
C THR A 579 19.37 25.13 12.26
N GLU A 580 19.81 26.23 11.64
CA GLU A 580 18.93 27.33 11.26
C GLU A 580 18.49 27.15 9.81
N LEU A 581 17.18 27.26 9.57
CA LEU A 581 16.59 27.25 8.23
C LEU A 581 15.89 28.60 7.99
N THR A 582 16.43 29.39 7.06
CA THR A 582 15.87 30.67 6.65
C THR A 582 15.08 30.54 5.36
N VAL A 583 13.80 30.88 5.39
CA VAL A 583 12.87 30.84 4.24
C VAL A 583 12.72 32.24 3.63
N ASP A 584 12.89 32.35 2.31
CA ASP A 584 12.56 33.53 1.51
C ASP A 584 11.07 33.48 1.16
N LEU A 585 10.26 34.29 1.85
CA LEU A 585 8.79 34.28 1.70
C LEU A 585 8.36 34.69 0.29
N LYS A 586 9.11 35.59 -0.36
CA LYS A 586 8.82 36.01 -1.73
C LYS A 586 9.04 34.89 -2.75
N GLY A 587 9.99 34.01 -2.47
CA GLY A 587 10.33 32.86 -3.30
C GLY A 587 9.57 31.58 -2.98
N THR A 588 8.68 31.62 -1.98
CA THR A 588 7.97 30.45 -1.44
C THR A 588 6.46 30.57 -1.67
N THR A 589 5.85 29.51 -2.17
CA THR A 589 4.41 29.43 -2.45
C THR A 589 3.92 28.00 -2.20
N ILE A 590 2.66 27.87 -1.79
CA ILE A 590 1.98 26.57 -1.72
C ILE A 590 0.77 26.57 -2.63
N THR A 591 0.51 25.43 -3.27
CA THR A 591 -0.68 25.19 -4.08
C THR A 591 -1.51 24.11 -3.39
N ILE A 592 -2.80 24.38 -3.19
CA ILE A 592 -3.75 23.49 -2.54
C ILE A 592 -4.88 23.20 -3.53
N PRO A 593 -5.25 21.93 -3.77
CA PRO A 593 -6.31 21.57 -4.71
C PRO A 593 -7.69 21.72 -4.04
N ILE A 594 -8.41 22.77 -4.40
CA ILE A 594 -9.68 23.15 -3.77
C ILE A 594 -10.83 22.90 -4.75
N VAL A 595 -11.86 22.18 -4.31
CA VAL A 595 -13.09 21.97 -5.08
C VAL A 595 -13.82 23.29 -5.27
N GLY A 596 -14.07 23.66 -6.54
CA GLY A 596 -14.58 24.98 -6.93
C GLY A 596 -13.51 26.08 -6.96
N GLY A 597 -12.24 25.71 -6.79
CA GLY A 597 -11.07 26.54 -7.03
C GLY A 597 -10.99 27.82 -6.19
N LYS A 598 -10.41 28.86 -6.82
CA LYS A 598 -10.12 30.13 -6.15
C LYS A 598 -11.39 30.84 -5.65
N ASP A 599 -12.50 30.71 -6.38
CA ASP A 599 -13.74 31.40 -6.04
C ASP A 599 -14.46 30.73 -4.86
N ALA A 600 -14.40 29.40 -4.76
CA ALA A 600 -14.84 28.70 -3.55
C ALA A 600 -14.04 29.15 -2.32
N PHE A 601 -12.71 29.29 -2.45
CA PHE A 601 -11.88 29.79 -1.35
C PHE A 601 -12.23 31.24 -0.95
N LYS A 602 -12.39 32.16 -1.90
CA LYS A 602 -12.79 33.55 -1.61
C LYS A 602 -14.13 33.60 -0.87
N LYS A 603 -15.13 32.89 -1.37
CA LYS A 603 -16.45 32.79 -0.72
C LYS A 603 -16.34 32.25 0.70
N ALA A 604 -15.43 31.30 0.94
CA ALA A 604 -15.22 30.74 2.27
C ALA A 604 -14.52 31.70 3.24
N ILE A 605 -13.95 32.83 2.82
CA ILE A 605 -13.30 33.82 3.72
C ILE A 605 -14.00 35.18 3.77
N ASP A 606 -14.80 35.50 2.75
CA ASP A 606 -15.66 36.70 2.65
C ASP A 606 -16.89 36.59 3.56
#